data_AF-A0A6N6NKY7-F1
#
_entry.id   AF-A0A6N6NKY7-F1
#
_cell.length_a   1.000
_cell.length_b   1.000
_cell.length_c   1.000
_cell.angle_alpha   90.00
_cell.angle_beta   90.00
_cell.angle_gamma   90.00
#
_symmetry.space_group_name_H-M   'P 1'
#
loop_
_entity.id
_entity.type
_entity.pdbx_description
1 polymer ?
#
loop_
_entity_poly.entity_id
_entity_poly.type
_entity_poly.pdbx_seq_one_letter_code
_entity_poly.pdbx_strand_id
1 'polypeptide(L)'
;MATLLADKYAARKAEVNERFEQLRANEEELNRIFAEIYNMVGEVPIEVEDKYVSVARIFDTAEEIPESYKGNKYVRTKRDEITSLISYAVGCMFGRYSLDVDGLVLADQGDTVEDYLQKMPDPASVSFMPDADNVIPITDEEYFEDDIVGRFVEFMRVAYGAETLEENLRFVADALGGKGTSRDVIRSYFLKEFFKDHCQTYKKRPIYWQFDSGKKNGFKALIYMHRYQPDLLARVRTDYVHQQQERYRAQVSYAEDALATAEKGNRVKLEKRISKLNDQLREASEFEEKVHHLADQMIEIDLDDGVKVNYAKFQDVLAKIK
;
A
#
# COMPACT_ATOMS: atom_id res chain seq x y z
N MET A 1 3.04 -2.91 -25.21
CA MET A 1 4.51 -3.08 -25.32
C MET A 1 5.07 -3.07 -23.92
N ALA A 2 6.02 -3.97 -23.63
CA ALA A 2 6.67 -3.98 -22.33
C ALA A 2 7.39 -2.65 -22.08
N THR A 3 7.33 -2.16 -20.85
CA THR A 3 7.81 -0.84 -20.44
C THR A 3 8.67 -0.99 -19.21
N LEU A 4 9.81 -0.32 -19.17
CA LEU A 4 10.64 -0.23 -17.98
C LEU A 4 10.09 0.86 -17.06
N LEU A 5 9.84 0.48 -15.80
CA LEU A 5 9.43 1.41 -14.75
C LEU A 5 10.50 2.48 -14.52
N ALA A 6 11.78 2.14 -14.67
CA ALA A 6 12.89 3.09 -14.57
C ALA A 6 12.77 4.23 -15.59
N ASP A 7 12.41 3.93 -16.84
CA ASP A 7 12.22 4.95 -17.88
C ASP A 7 11.01 5.84 -17.59
N LYS A 8 9.91 5.23 -17.11
CA LYS A 8 8.71 5.98 -16.69
C LYS A 8 9.01 6.88 -15.49
N TYR A 9 9.80 6.39 -14.53
CA TYR A 9 10.28 7.19 -13.41
C TYR A 9 11.15 8.36 -13.88
N ALA A 10 12.10 8.13 -14.79
CA ALA A 10 12.97 9.18 -15.32
C ALA A 10 12.16 10.26 -16.06
N ALA A 11 11.21 9.86 -16.90
CA ALA A 11 10.31 10.78 -17.59
C ALA A 11 9.45 11.59 -16.59
N ARG A 12 8.89 10.92 -15.57
CA ARG A 12 8.11 11.57 -14.51
C ARG A 12 8.95 12.58 -13.72
N LYS A 13 10.17 12.21 -13.34
CA LYS A 13 11.11 13.08 -12.62
C LYS A 13 11.43 14.32 -13.44
N ALA A 14 11.70 14.17 -14.75
CA ALA A 14 11.95 15.28 -15.65
C ALA A 14 10.74 16.22 -15.76
N GLU A 15 9.54 15.68 -16.03
CA GLU A 15 8.29 16.46 -16.15
C GLU A 15 7.98 17.25 -14.86
N VAL A 16 8.09 16.61 -13.69
CA VAL A 16 7.81 17.26 -12.41
C VAL A 16 8.82 18.35 -12.10
N ASN A 17 10.11 18.09 -12.34
CA ASN A 17 11.15 19.07 -12.08
C ASN A 17 11.07 20.25 -13.07
N GLU A 18 10.69 20.03 -14.33
CA GLU A 18 10.43 21.11 -15.28
C GLU A 18 9.27 22.00 -14.82
N ARG A 19 8.17 21.41 -14.34
CA ARG A 19 7.04 22.17 -13.76
C ARG A 19 7.45 23.00 -12.55
N PHE A 20 8.35 22.47 -11.71
CA PHE A 20 8.92 23.22 -10.59
C PHE A 20 9.67 24.46 -11.08
N GLU A 21 10.57 24.30 -12.05
CA GLU A 21 11.34 25.41 -12.63
C GLU A 21 10.42 26.44 -13.29
N GLN A 22 9.39 25.98 -14.00
CA GLN A 22 8.41 26.85 -14.63
C GLN A 22 7.61 27.66 -13.60
N LEU A 23 7.15 27.04 -12.50
CA LEU A 23 6.44 27.76 -11.46
C LEU A 23 7.34 28.80 -10.79
N ARG A 24 8.58 28.43 -10.47
CA ARG A 24 9.56 29.38 -9.90
C ARG A 24 9.76 30.59 -10.81
N ALA A 25 10.02 30.35 -12.11
CA ALA A 25 10.21 31.43 -13.07
C ALA A 25 8.97 32.34 -13.18
N ASN A 26 7.76 31.76 -13.14
CA ASN A 26 6.53 32.53 -13.15
C ASN A 26 6.36 33.39 -11.88
N GLU A 27 6.67 32.84 -10.71
CA GLU A 27 6.61 33.57 -9.43
C GLU A 27 7.65 34.72 -9.40
N GLU A 28 8.86 34.49 -9.90
CA GLU A 28 9.89 35.52 -10.03
C GLU A 28 9.51 36.62 -11.04
N GLU A 29 8.88 36.25 -12.16
CA GLU A 29 8.37 37.22 -13.13
C GLU A 29 7.27 38.10 -12.51
N LEU A 30 6.36 37.49 -11.74
CA LEU A 30 5.35 38.24 -11.00
C LEU A 30 5.99 39.20 -9.99
N ASN A 31 7.00 38.76 -9.23
CA ASN A 31 7.71 39.62 -8.29
C ASN A 31 8.36 40.81 -9.00
N ARG A 32 8.93 40.61 -10.19
CA ARG A 32 9.50 41.70 -11.00
C ARG A 32 8.43 42.70 -11.42
N ILE A 33 7.32 42.23 -11.97
CA ILE A 33 6.19 43.08 -12.38
C ILE A 33 5.68 43.90 -11.19
N PHE A 34 5.55 43.29 -10.01
CA PHE A 34 5.13 44.01 -8.80
C PHE A 34 6.15 45.05 -8.33
N ALA A 35 7.45 44.71 -8.34
CA ALA A 35 8.50 45.65 -7.97
C ALA A 35 8.51 46.88 -8.90
N GLU A 36 8.26 46.68 -10.19
CA GLU A 36 8.12 47.78 -11.16
C GLU A 36 6.88 48.65 -10.88
N ILE A 37 5.71 48.04 -10.66
CA ILE A 37 4.45 48.75 -10.38
C ILE A 37 4.55 49.61 -9.11
N TYR A 38 5.22 49.11 -8.08
CA TYR A 38 5.34 49.79 -6.79
C TYR A 38 6.60 50.67 -6.66
N ASN A 39 7.42 50.79 -7.72
CA ASN A 39 8.73 51.47 -7.69
C ASN A 39 9.66 50.94 -6.59
N MET A 40 9.66 49.63 -6.38
CA MET A 40 10.47 48.90 -5.40
C MET A 40 11.59 48.08 -6.05
N VAL A 41 11.97 48.40 -7.29
CA VAL A 41 13.05 47.71 -8.00
C VAL A 41 14.37 47.87 -7.22
N GLY A 42 14.95 46.74 -6.79
CA GLY A 42 16.15 46.72 -5.95
C GLY A 42 15.89 46.83 -4.44
N GLU A 43 14.66 47.11 -4.01
CA GLU A 43 14.26 47.18 -2.60
C GLU A 43 13.70 45.86 -2.08
N VAL A 44 13.16 45.02 -2.96
CA VAL A 44 12.62 43.69 -2.64
C VAL A 44 13.31 42.59 -3.46
N PRO A 45 13.54 41.40 -2.88
CA PRO A 45 14.07 40.27 -3.62
C PRO A 45 13.06 39.82 -4.68
N ILE A 46 13.55 39.53 -5.89
CA ILE A 46 12.73 39.00 -6.98
C ILE A 46 12.76 37.47 -6.94
N GLU A 47 13.92 36.91 -6.58
CA GLU A 47 14.21 35.49 -6.54
C GLU A 47 13.37 34.77 -5.50
N VAL A 48 12.84 33.61 -5.88
CA VAL A 48 12.06 32.77 -4.98
C VAL A 48 12.94 31.67 -4.43
N GLU A 49 13.07 31.62 -3.10
CA GLU A 49 13.81 30.54 -2.44
C GLU A 49 13.15 29.18 -2.72
N ASP A 50 13.97 28.16 -2.96
CA ASP A 50 13.53 26.79 -3.27
C ASP A 50 12.52 26.23 -2.24
N LYS A 51 12.60 26.67 -0.97
CA LYS A 51 11.69 26.23 0.10
C LYS A 51 10.25 26.75 -0.01
N TYR A 52 10.02 27.80 -0.80
CA TYR A 52 8.70 28.44 -0.95
C TYR A 52 7.93 27.98 -2.20
N VAL A 53 8.62 27.37 -3.18
CA VAL A 53 7.97 26.84 -4.38
C VAL A 53 7.01 25.71 -3.99
N SER A 54 5.75 25.85 -4.42
CA SER A 54 4.61 25.09 -3.89
C SER A 54 4.21 23.84 -4.70
N VAL A 55 5.09 23.38 -5.60
CA VAL A 55 4.91 22.15 -6.39
C VAL A 55 6.03 21.16 -6.16
N ALA A 56 5.79 19.91 -6.55
CA ALA A 56 6.72 18.82 -6.29
C ALA A 56 8.06 19.01 -6.99
N ARG A 57 9.13 18.58 -6.30
CA ARG A 57 10.45 18.35 -6.91
C ARG A 57 10.96 16.99 -6.48
N ILE A 58 11.46 16.21 -7.42
CA ILE A 58 11.90 14.82 -7.21
C ILE A 58 13.43 14.75 -7.26
N PHE A 59 14.01 14.20 -6.19
CA PHE A 59 15.41 13.76 -6.10
C PHE A 59 15.46 12.23 -6.05
N ASP A 60 16.60 11.60 -6.39
CA ASP A 60 16.67 10.14 -6.29
C ASP A 60 16.75 9.71 -4.83
N THR A 61 17.60 10.38 -4.05
CA THR A 61 17.84 10.07 -2.63
C THR A 61 17.72 11.31 -1.74
N ALA A 62 17.64 11.09 -0.43
CA ALA A 62 17.56 12.19 0.54
C ALA A 62 18.86 12.98 0.63
N GLU A 63 20.00 12.35 0.33
CA GLU A 63 21.34 12.97 0.35
C GLU A 63 21.56 13.94 -0.81
N GLU A 64 20.81 13.79 -1.91
CA GLU A 64 20.85 14.70 -3.06
C GLU A 64 20.11 16.02 -2.80
N ILE A 65 19.31 16.11 -1.73
CA ILE A 65 18.47 17.28 -1.43
C ILE A 65 19.37 18.42 -0.93
N PRO A 66 19.46 19.56 -1.66
CA PRO A 66 20.26 20.70 -1.22
C PRO A 66 19.67 21.36 0.03
N GLU A 67 20.50 21.99 0.86
CA GLU A 67 20.05 22.69 2.09
C GLU A 67 19.03 23.81 1.79
N SER A 68 19.05 24.40 0.58
CA SER A 68 18.06 25.40 0.15
C SER A 68 16.62 24.88 0.12
N TYR A 69 16.44 23.56 -0.01
CA TYR A 69 15.14 22.89 -0.04
C TYR A 69 14.63 22.52 1.36
N LYS A 70 15.42 22.76 2.41
CA LYS A 70 15.05 22.37 3.78
C LYS A 70 13.78 23.08 4.22
N GLY A 71 12.80 22.30 4.65
CA GLY A 71 11.47 22.79 5.04
C GLY A 71 10.46 22.83 3.89
N ASN A 72 10.86 22.56 2.65
CA ASN A 72 9.93 22.38 1.55
C ASN A 72 9.15 21.07 1.73
N LYS A 73 7.81 21.16 1.79
CA LYS A 73 6.91 20.00 1.97
C LYS A 73 6.62 19.23 0.67
N TYR A 74 7.05 19.78 -0.46
CA TYR A 74 6.82 19.24 -1.80
C TYR A 74 8.04 18.51 -2.37
N VAL A 75 9.14 18.46 -1.62
CA VAL A 75 10.30 17.64 -1.97
C VAL A 75 9.95 16.18 -1.79
N ARG A 76 10.27 15.38 -2.81
CA ARG A 76 9.98 13.95 -2.89
C ARG A 76 11.23 13.20 -3.35
N THR A 77 11.32 11.95 -2.95
CA THR A 77 12.40 11.02 -3.31
C THR A 77 11.90 9.94 -4.26
N LYS A 78 12.81 9.15 -4.83
CA LYS A 78 12.46 7.91 -5.56
C LYS A 78 11.57 6.98 -4.72
N ARG A 79 11.87 6.86 -3.42
CA ARG A 79 11.05 6.08 -2.49
C ARG A 79 9.61 6.59 -2.47
N ASP A 80 9.41 7.91 -2.37
CA ASP A 80 8.07 8.50 -2.29
C ASP A 80 7.24 8.28 -3.56
N GLU A 81 7.88 8.29 -4.73
CA GLU A 81 7.21 7.97 -6.00
C GLU A 81 6.83 6.49 -6.08
N ILE A 82 7.72 5.60 -5.63
CA ILE A 82 7.46 4.16 -5.62
C ILE A 82 6.37 3.78 -4.60
N THR A 83 6.37 4.36 -3.39
CA THR A 83 5.28 4.11 -2.43
C THR A 83 3.95 4.68 -2.92
N SER A 84 3.97 5.80 -3.65
CA SER A 84 2.78 6.32 -4.33
C SER A 84 2.27 5.36 -5.41
N LEU A 85 3.15 4.77 -6.22
CA LEU A 85 2.79 3.73 -7.21
C LEU A 85 2.18 2.50 -6.52
N ILE A 86 2.77 2.04 -5.42
CA ILE A 86 2.24 0.91 -4.64
C ILE A 86 0.84 1.25 -4.08
N SER A 87 0.63 2.46 -3.57
CA SER A 87 -0.68 2.91 -3.09
C SER A 87 -1.73 2.93 -4.22
N TYR A 88 -1.34 3.38 -5.41
CA TYR A 88 -2.21 3.31 -6.59
C TYR A 88 -2.52 1.85 -7.00
N ALA A 89 -1.51 0.97 -6.99
CA ALA A 89 -1.70 -0.45 -7.26
C ALA A 89 -2.68 -1.08 -6.27
N VAL A 90 -2.55 -0.83 -4.97
CA VAL A 90 -3.54 -1.28 -3.95
C VAL A 90 -4.92 -0.70 -4.22
N GLY A 91 -5.02 0.56 -4.68
CA GLY A 91 -6.29 1.12 -5.13
C GLY A 91 -6.90 0.37 -6.32
N CYS A 92 -6.09 -0.08 -7.28
CA CYS A 92 -6.55 -0.95 -8.36
C CYS A 92 -6.96 -2.33 -7.82
N MET A 93 -6.22 -2.87 -6.84
CA MET A 93 -6.58 -4.13 -6.19
C MET A 93 -7.95 -4.08 -5.52
N PHE A 94 -8.35 -2.93 -4.97
CA PHE A 94 -9.69 -2.76 -4.40
C PHE A 94 -10.73 -2.24 -5.39
N GLY A 95 -10.34 -1.91 -6.62
CA GLY A 95 -11.24 -1.34 -7.64
C GLY A 95 -11.54 0.14 -7.45
N ARG A 96 -10.83 0.83 -6.54
CA ARG A 96 -10.94 2.29 -6.41
C ARG A 96 -10.47 3.02 -7.67
N TYR A 97 -9.51 2.41 -8.36
CA TYR A 97 -8.98 2.84 -9.65
C TYR A 97 -8.99 1.68 -10.64
N SER A 98 -8.86 1.99 -11.92
CA SER A 98 -8.67 1.03 -13.00
C SER A 98 -7.48 1.44 -13.87
N LEU A 99 -6.91 0.48 -14.60
CA LEU A 99 -5.96 0.75 -15.69
C LEU A 99 -6.68 1.09 -17.01
N ASP A 100 -7.98 0.80 -17.10
CA ASP A 100 -8.77 0.93 -18.32
C ASP A 100 -9.56 2.25 -18.39
N VAL A 101 -9.72 2.95 -17.26
CA VAL A 101 -10.45 4.23 -17.17
C VAL A 101 -9.77 5.21 -16.21
N ASP A 102 -9.87 6.50 -16.54
CA ASP A 102 -9.39 7.57 -15.68
C ASP A 102 -10.37 7.89 -14.55
N GLY A 103 -9.83 8.29 -13.39
CA GLY A 103 -10.61 8.76 -12.24
C GLY A 103 -10.98 7.66 -11.25
N LEU A 104 -11.90 7.98 -10.33
CA LEU A 104 -12.38 7.06 -9.30
C LEU A 104 -13.43 6.11 -9.88
N VAL A 105 -13.29 4.82 -9.59
CA VAL A 105 -14.25 3.80 -10.02
C VAL A 105 -15.13 3.38 -8.84
N LEU A 106 -14.59 2.69 -7.84
CA LEU A 106 -15.31 2.35 -6.61
C LEU A 106 -14.98 3.32 -5.47
N ALA A 107 -15.97 4.10 -5.06
CA ALA A 107 -15.83 5.15 -4.05
C ALA A 107 -17.15 5.44 -3.29
N ASP A 108 -18.19 4.64 -3.49
CA ASP A 108 -19.48 4.78 -2.82
C ASP A 108 -19.71 3.64 -1.82
N GLN A 109 -20.63 3.84 -0.88
CA GLN A 109 -20.89 2.88 0.20
C GLN A 109 -21.48 1.57 -0.33
N GLY A 110 -20.83 0.46 -0.01
CA GLY A 110 -21.27 -0.88 -0.38
C GLY A 110 -20.90 -1.29 -1.81
N ASP A 111 -20.10 -0.48 -2.50
CA ASP A 111 -19.67 -0.72 -3.88
C ASP A 111 -19.16 -2.16 -4.09
N THR A 112 -19.58 -2.76 -5.21
CA THR A 112 -19.30 -4.16 -5.55
C THR A 112 -18.45 -4.28 -6.81
N VAL A 113 -18.01 -5.51 -7.14
CA VAL A 113 -17.31 -5.76 -8.40
C VAL A 113 -18.25 -5.57 -9.60
N GLU A 114 -19.54 -5.84 -9.42
CA GLU A 114 -20.56 -5.58 -10.41
C GLU A 114 -20.63 -4.09 -10.76
N ASP A 115 -20.57 -3.20 -9.76
CA ASP A 115 -20.53 -1.74 -9.97
C ASP A 115 -19.25 -1.31 -10.69
N TYR A 116 -18.13 -1.96 -10.40
CA TYR A 116 -16.86 -1.73 -11.10
C TYR A 116 -16.99 -2.08 -12.58
N LEU A 117 -17.53 -3.27 -12.88
CA LEU A 117 -17.71 -3.76 -14.24
C LEU A 117 -18.64 -2.85 -15.07
N GLN A 118 -19.70 -2.31 -14.48
CA GLN A 118 -20.60 -1.36 -15.15
C GLN A 118 -19.89 -0.07 -15.60
N LYS A 119 -18.79 0.30 -14.94
CA LYS A 119 -17.98 1.49 -15.25
C LYS A 119 -16.84 1.18 -16.25
N MET A 120 -16.66 -0.07 -16.67
CA MET A 120 -15.61 -0.46 -17.62
C MET A 120 -16.05 -0.26 -19.08
N PRO A 121 -15.12 0.09 -20.00
CA PRO A 121 -15.42 0.21 -21.42
C PRO A 121 -15.84 -1.13 -22.04
N ASP A 122 -15.21 -2.22 -21.59
CA ASP A 122 -15.55 -3.60 -21.94
C ASP A 122 -15.52 -4.49 -20.67
N PRO A 123 -16.68 -4.79 -20.06
CA PRO A 123 -16.77 -5.63 -18.87
C PRO A 123 -16.24 -7.06 -19.07
N ALA A 124 -16.17 -7.56 -20.30
CA ALA A 124 -15.68 -8.91 -20.58
C ALA A 124 -14.14 -8.97 -20.68
N SER A 125 -13.45 -7.84 -20.76
CA SER A 125 -12.02 -7.74 -21.01
C SER A 125 -11.34 -6.64 -20.18
N VAL A 126 -11.54 -6.67 -18.86
CA VAL A 126 -10.85 -5.78 -17.92
C VAL A 126 -9.38 -6.19 -17.78
N SER A 127 -8.46 -5.22 -17.84
CA SER A 127 -7.02 -5.46 -17.77
C SER A 127 -6.58 -6.03 -16.42
N PHE A 128 -7.10 -5.48 -15.32
CA PHE A 128 -6.79 -5.90 -13.96
C PHE A 128 -8.03 -5.87 -13.07
N MET A 129 -8.50 -7.05 -12.64
CA MET A 129 -9.71 -7.16 -11.84
C MET A 129 -9.45 -6.81 -10.36
N PRO A 130 -10.37 -6.06 -9.74
CA PRO A 130 -10.33 -5.86 -8.29
C PRO A 130 -10.56 -7.18 -7.56
N ASP A 131 -10.19 -7.18 -6.29
CA ASP A 131 -10.42 -8.26 -5.37
C ASP A 131 -11.92 -8.52 -5.22
N ALA A 132 -12.31 -9.79 -5.24
CA ALA A 132 -13.72 -10.17 -5.36
C ALA A 132 -14.48 -9.87 -4.08
N ASP A 133 -13.92 -10.20 -2.93
CA ASP A 133 -14.61 -10.16 -1.64
C ASP A 133 -14.16 -9.01 -0.73
N ASN A 134 -13.24 -8.17 -1.20
CA ASN A 134 -12.71 -7.00 -0.51
C ASN A 134 -11.74 -7.34 0.63
N VAL A 135 -11.12 -8.52 0.62
CA VAL A 135 -10.17 -8.97 1.64
C VAL A 135 -8.85 -9.36 0.99
N ILE A 136 -7.81 -8.54 1.17
CA ILE A 136 -6.48 -8.85 0.63
C ILE A 136 -5.55 -9.25 1.79
N PRO A 137 -5.17 -10.53 1.92
CA PRO A 137 -4.29 -10.98 2.99
C PRO A 137 -2.87 -10.42 2.84
N ILE A 138 -2.26 -10.07 3.97
CA ILE A 138 -0.85 -9.67 4.07
C ILE A 138 -0.12 -10.72 4.89
N THR A 139 0.53 -11.65 4.20
CA THR A 139 1.18 -12.80 4.84
C THR A 139 2.70 -12.66 4.86
N ASP A 140 3.37 -13.40 5.76
CA ASP A 140 4.84 -13.43 5.83
C ASP A 140 5.47 -14.48 4.92
N GLU A 141 4.70 -15.46 4.50
CA GLU A 141 4.95 -16.38 3.39
C GLU A 141 3.67 -16.48 2.56
N GLU A 142 3.76 -16.80 1.27
CA GLU A 142 2.59 -16.90 0.39
C GLU A 142 1.69 -18.08 0.78
N TYR A 143 0.61 -17.78 1.50
CA TYR A 143 -0.39 -18.77 1.93
C TYR A 143 -1.66 -18.76 1.10
N PHE A 144 -1.99 -17.64 0.45
CA PHE A 144 -3.21 -17.43 -0.31
C PHE A 144 -2.89 -17.02 -1.74
N GLU A 145 -3.77 -17.38 -2.67
CA GLU A 145 -3.63 -17.03 -4.10
C GLU A 145 -3.81 -15.51 -4.32
N ASP A 146 -4.60 -14.85 -3.49
CA ASP A 146 -4.90 -13.42 -3.51
C ASP A 146 -4.00 -12.60 -2.56
N ASP A 147 -2.86 -13.15 -2.09
CA ASP A 147 -1.91 -12.42 -1.25
C ASP A 147 -1.43 -11.11 -1.92
N ILE A 148 -1.27 -10.08 -1.10
CA ILE A 148 -0.96 -8.72 -1.55
C ILE A 148 0.28 -8.62 -2.45
N VAL A 149 1.30 -9.47 -2.22
CA VAL A 149 2.52 -9.47 -3.05
C VAL A 149 2.23 -10.11 -4.40
N GLY A 150 1.48 -11.20 -4.43
CA GLY A 150 1.01 -11.83 -5.68
C GLY A 150 0.20 -10.86 -6.52
N ARG A 151 -0.78 -10.18 -5.90
CA ARG A 151 -1.58 -9.13 -6.55
C ARG A 151 -0.71 -7.96 -7.05
N PHE A 152 0.31 -7.54 -6.31
CA PHE A 152 1.21 -6.48 -6.75
C PHE A 152 2.07 -6.90 -7.94
N VAL A 153 2.60 -8.14 -7.93
CA VAL A 153 3.36 -8.71 -9.05
C VAL A 153 2.48 -8.79 -10.29
N GLU A 154 1.23 -9.22 -10.15
CA GLU A 154 0.27 -9.28 -11.25
C GLU A 154 -0.05 -7.88 -11.80
N PHE A 155 -0.28 -6.89 -10.92
CA PHE A 155 -0.46 -5.50 -11.34
C PHE A 155 0.74 -5.00 -12.16
N MET A 156 1.96 -5.26 -11.69
CA MET A 156 3.19 -4.87 -12.40
C MET A 156 3.29 -5.57 -13.77
N ARG A 157 2.90 -6.84 -13.85
CA ARG A 157 2.87 -7.62 -15.09
C ARG A 157 1.88 -7.04 -16.10
N VAL A 158 0.68 -6.68 -15.67
CA VAL A 158 -0.36 -6.11 -16.54
C VAL A 158 0.01 -4.69 -16.98
N ALA A 159 0.40 -3.83 -16.04
CA ALA A 159 0.65 -2.41 -16.31
C ALA A 159 1.92 -2.18 -17.14
N TYR A 160 2.97 -2.97 -16.93
CA TYR A 160 4.29 -2.76 -17.55
C TYR A 160 4.73 -3.89 -18.48
N GLY A 161 4.00 -5.01 -18.54
CA GLY A 161 4.32 -6.16 -19.38
C GLY A 161 5.17 -7.21 -18.65
N ALA A 162 4.99 -8.48 -19.06
CA ALA A 162 5.70 -9.60 -18.45
C ALA A 162 7.21 -9.62 -18.73
N GLU A 163 7.64 -9.06 -19.86
CA GLU A 163 9.05 -9.08 -20.29
C GLU A 163 9.97 -8.27 -19.37
N THR A 164 9.46 -7.19 -18.76
CA THR A 164 10.21 -6.29 -17.87
C THR A 164 9.92 -6.53 -16.39
N LEU A 165 9.12 -7.55 -16.05
CA LEU A 165 8.58 -7.75 -14.70
C LEU A 165 9.67 -7.84 -13.63
N GLU A 166 10.65 -8.73 -13.78
CA GLU A 166 11.69 -8.92 -12.75
C GLU A 166 12.58 -7.69 -12.58
N GLU A 167 12.86 -6.97 -13.66
CA GLU A 167 13.61 -5.71 -13.61
C GLU A 167 12.81 -4.61 -12.90
N ASN A 168 11.51 -4.52 -13.17
CA ASN A 168 10.62 -3.57 -12.51
C ASN A 168 10.43 -3.88 -11.02
N LEU A 169 10.31 -5.16 -10.64
CA LEU A 169 10.25 -5.58 -9.24
C LEU A 169 11.57 -5.26 -8.51
N ARG A 170 12.71 -5.44 -9.17
CA ARG A 170 14.01 -5.03 -8.63
C ARG A 170 14.07 -3.52 -8.43
N PHE A 171 13.63 -2.71 -9.39
CA PHE A 171 13.59 -1.25 -9.26
C PHE A 171 12.73 -0.79 -8.06
N VAL A 172 11.56 -1.42 -7.86
CA VAL A 172 10.71 -1.18 -6.68
C VAL A 172 11.44 -1.55 -5.40
N ALA A 173 12.04 -2.74 -5.33
CA ALA A 173 12.74 -3.21 -4.15
C ALA A 173 13.95 -2.33 -3.79
N ASP A 174 14.71 -1.86 -4.78
CA ASP A 174 15.87 -0.98 -4.58
C ASP A 174 15.44 0.38 -3.98
N ALA A 175 14.30 0.92 -4.43
CA ALA A 175 13.74 2.17 -3.89
C ALA A 175 13.17 2.01 -2.47
N LEU A 176 12.60 0.85 -2.15
CA LEU A 176 12.12 0.52 -0.81
C LEU A 176 13.27 0.21 0.15
N GLY A 177 14.37 -0.34 -0.35
CA GLY A 177 15.49 -0.81 0.46
C GLY A 177 15.12 -2.03 1.33
N GLY A 178 16.12 -2.85 1.65
CA GLY A 178 15.90 -4.06 2.43
C GLY A 178 16.94 -5.14 2.13
N LYS A 179 16.63 -6.38 2.51
CA LYS A 179 17.46 -7.55 2.27
C LYS A 179 16.61 -8.70 1.75
N GLY A 180 17.18 -9.52 0.87
CA GLY A 180 16.50 -10.66 0.25
C GLY A 180 16.24 -10.42 -1.22
N THR A 181 15.32 -11.20 -1.79
CA THR A 181 14.82 -11.02 -3.16
C THR A 181 13.92 -9.78 -3.26
N SER A 182 13.62 -9.33 -4.48
CA SER A 182 12.69 -8.20 -4.69
C SER A 182 11.34 -8.42 -4.03
N ARG A 183 10.82 -9.65 -4.10
CA ARG A 183 9.55 -10.06 -3.47
C ARG A 183 9.65 -10.03 -1.95
N ASP A 184 10.78 -10.42 -1.34
CA ASP A 184 10.99 -10.35 0.11
C ASP A 184 10.96 -8.89 0.61
N VAL A 185 11.60 -7.98 -0.14
CA VAL A 185 11.62 -6.55 0.19
C VAL A 185 10.21 -5.95 0.13
N ILE A 186 9.48 -6.21 -0.97
CA ILE A 186 8.09 -5.77 -1.15
C ILE A 186 7.18 -6.34 -0.05
N ARG A 187 7.33 -7.63 0.29
CA ARG A 187 6.59 -8.27 1.38
C ARG A 187 6.88 -7.59 2.73
N SER A 188 8.15 -7.27 3.02
CA SER A 188 8.52 -6.53 4.23
C SER A 188 7.85 -5.16 4.30
N TYR A 189 7.79 -4.45 3.17
CA TYR A 189 7.14 -3.14 3.08
C TYR A 189 5.65 -3.24 3.41
N PHE A 190 4.91 -4.18 2.81
CA PHE A 190 3.48 -4.37 3.12
C PHE A 190 3.24 -4.76 4.59
N LEU A 191 4.08 -5.61 5.16
CA LEU A 191 3.94 -6.05 6.56
C LEU A 191 4.21 -4.96 7.59
N LYS A 192 5.11 -4.00 7.30
CA LYS A 192 5.68 -3.11 8.33
C LYS A 192 5.42 -1.63 8.10
N GLU A 193 5.33 -1.21 6.84
CA GLU A 193 5.44 0.21 6.47
C GLU A 193 4.21 0.71 5.72
N PHE A 194 3.64 -0.08 4.80
CA PHE A 194 2.53 0.33 3.94
C PHE A 194 1.40 1.00 4.72
N PHE A 195 0.88 0.36 5.76
CA PHE A 195 -0.26 0.91 6.51
C PHE A 195 0.09 2.21 7.26
N LYS A 196 1.33 2.37 7.71
CA LYS A 196 1.82 3.60 8.33
C LYS A 196 1.86 4.73 7.29
N ASP A 197 2.43 4.47 6.12
CA ASP A 197 2.52 5.45 5.03
C ASP A 197 1.12 5.85 4.53
N HIS A 198 0.22 4.86 4.43
CA HIS A 198 -1.19 5.06 4.10
C HIS A 198 -1.89 5.93 5.15
N CYS A 199 -1.73 5.64 6.44
CA CYS A 199 -2.28 6.49 7.50
C CYS A 199 -1.76 7.94 7.44
N GLN A 200 -0.48 8.14 7.10
CA GLN A 200 0.11 9.48 6.95
C GLN A 200 -0.49 10.23 5.75
N THR A 201 -0.56 9.58 4.59
CA THR A 201 -1.13 10.12 3.35
C THR A 201 -2.57 10.58 3.57
N TYR A 202 -3.35 9.77 4.29
CA TYR A 202 -4.75 10.06 4.61
C TYR A 202 -4.95 10.86 5.91
N LYS A 203 -3.91 11.52 6.44
CA LYS A 203 -4.00 12.38 7.64
C LYS A 203 -4.72 11.71 8.83
N LYS A 204 -4.37 10.45 9.11
CA LYS A 204 -4.97 9.59 10.16
C LYS A 204 -6.44 9.24 9.94
N ARG A 205 -6.88 9.18 8.67
CA ARG A 205 -8.21 8.74 8.23
C ARG A 205 -8.09 7.73 7.08
N PRO A 206 -7.41 6.59 7.30
CA PRO A 206 -7.13 5.62 6.24
C PRO A 206 -8.42 5.03 5.66
N ILE A 207 -8.49 4.90 4.33
CA ILE A 207 -9.63 4.28 3.64
C ILE A 207 -9.48 2.76 3.43
N TYR A 208 -8.24 2.28 3.30
CA TYR A 208 -7.91 0.87 3.48
C TYR A 208 -7.67 0.59 4.96
N TRP A 209 -8.46 -0.29 5.55
CA TRP A 209 -8.34 -0.67 6.96
C TRP A 209 -7.56 -1.98 7.07
N GLN A 210 -6.61 -2.02 7.98
CA GLN A 210 -5.79 -3.20 8.22
C GLN A 210 -6.34 -3.98 9.41
N PHE A 211 -6.84 -5.18 9.16
CA PHE A 211 -7.04 -6.18 10.20
C PHE A 211 -5.67 -6.66 10.66
N ASP A 212 -5.44 -6.69 11.97
CA ASP A 212 -4.12 -6.99 12.53
C ASP A 212 -4.25 -7.76 13.85
N SER A 213 -3.85 -9.04 13.84
CA SER A 213 -3.83 -9.88 15.04
C SER A 213 -2.78 -9.48 16.05
N GLY A 214 -1.71 -8.82 15.62
CA GLY A 214 -0.62 -8.40 16.50
C GLY A 214 0.78 -8.52 15.91
N LYS A 215 1.75 -8.66 16.82
CA LYS A 215 3.19 -8.55 16.52
C LYS A 215 3.78 -9.85 15.98
N LYS A 216 3.10 -10.98 16.17
CA LYS A 216 3.52 -12.27 15.61
C LYS A 216 3.13 -12.40 14.16
N ASN A 217 2.28 -11.51 13.65
CA ASN A 217 1.70 -11.59 12.31
C ASN A 217 0.95 -12.92 12.15
N GLY A 218 0.14 -13.28 13.16
CA GLY A 218 -0.75 -14.44 13.07
C GLY A 218 -1.75 -14.27 11.92
N PHE A 219 -2.32 -13.08 11.78
CA PHE A 219 -3.21 -12.70 10.70
C PHE A 219 -3.10 -11.21 10.40
N LYS A 220 -3.00 -10.84 9.13
CA LYS A 220 -3.20 -9.47 8.65
C LYS A 220 -3.92 -9.50 7.31
N ALA A 221 -4.81 -8.52 7.11
CA ALA A 221 -5.45 -8.30 5.82
C ALA A 221 -5.79 -6.82 5.66
N LEU A 222 -5.89 -6.35 4.42
CA LEU A 222 -6.49 -5.06 4.10
C LEU A 222 -7.92 -5.27 3.62
N ILE A 223 -8.79 -4.35 4.00
CA ILE A 223 -10.10 -4.17 3.38
C ILE A 223 -10.27 -2.73 2.95
N TYR A 224 -11.15 -2.47 1.98
CA TYR A 224 -11.50 -1.12 1.58
C TYR A 224 -12.85 -0.70 2.16
N MET A 225 -12.87 0.39 2.93
CA MET A 225 -14.07 0.80 3.68
C MET A 225 -15.28 1.14 2.80
N HIS A 226 -15.06 1.62 1.57
CA HIS A 226 -16.19 1.96 0.68
C HIS A 226 -16.89 0.70 0.18
N ARG A 227 -16.17 -0.43 0.09
CA ARG A 227 -16.72 -1.74 -0.25
C ARG A 227 -17.12 -2.58 0.99
N TYR A 228 -17.20 -1.94 2.17
CA TYR A 228 -17.60 -2.65 3.39
C TYR A 228 -19.05 -3.12 3.27
N GLN A 229 -19.30 -4.36 3.68
CA GLN A 229 -20.63 -4.92 3.85
C GLN A 229 -20.74 -5.54 5.24
N PRO A 230 -21.95 -5.60 5.84
CA PRO A 230 -22.13 -6.05 7.23
C PRO A 230 -21.63 -7.48 7.51
N ASP A 231 -21.61 -8.33 6.49
CA ASP A 231 -21.14 -9.71 6.55
C ASP A 231 -19.60 -9.87 6.37
N LEU A 232 -18.86 -8.78 6.13
CA LEU A 232 -17.42 -8.81 5.84
C LEU A 232 -16.62 -9.54 6.92
N LEU A 233 -16.94 -9.33 8.20
CA LEU A 233 -16.21 -9.99 9.30
C LEU A 233 -16.49 -11.50 9.36
N ALA A 234 -17.69 -11.94 8.97
CA ALA A 234 -18.00 -13.36 8.86
C ALA A 234 -17.17 -14.01 7.75
N ARG A 235 -17.05 -13.34 6.58
CA ARG A 235 -16.17 -13.77 5.48
C ARG A 235 -14.69 -13.81 5.89
N VAL A 236 -14.16 -12.72 6.47
CA VAL A 236 -12.78 -12.66 6.99
C VAL A 236 -12.51 -13.81 7.96
N ARG A 237 -13.46 -14.12 8.84
CA ARG A 237 -13.33 -15.22 9.80
C ARG A 237 -13.22 -16.58 9.11
N THR A 238 -14.20 -16.91 8.27
CA THR A 238 -14.35 -18.26 7.70
C THR A 238 -13.35 -18.51 6.56
N ASP A 239 -13.21 -17.56 5.65
CA ASP A 239 -12.47 -17.77 4.41
C ASP A 239 -10.98 -17.45 4.56
N TYR A 240 -10.60 -16.68 5.59
CA TYR A 240 -9.23 -16.23 5.79
C TYR A 240 -8.64 -16.65 7.14
N VAL A 241 -9.25 -16.30 8.27
CA VAL A 241 -8.67 -16.58 9.60
C VAL A 241 -8.62 -18.08 9.86
N HIS A 242 -9.72 -18.82 9.66
CA HIS A 242 -9.74 -20.28 9.82
C HIS A 242 -8.75 -20.97 8.86
N GLN A 243 -8.73 -20.56 7.60
CA GLN A 243 -7.78 -21.09 6.61
C GLN A 243 -6.32 -20.85 7.03
N GLN A 244 -6.00 -19.66 7.55
CA GLN A 244 -4.66 -19.34 8.03
C GLN A 244 -4.26 -20.22 9.23
N GLN A 245 -5.20 -20.47 10.16
CA GLN A 245 -4.96 -21.37 11.28
C GLN A 245 -4.68 -22.80 10.82
N GLU A 246 -5.48 -23.35 9.89
CA GLU A 246 -5.27 -24.69 9.36
C GLU A 246 -3.92 -24.81 8.63
N ARG A 247 -3.54 -23.79 7.86
CA ARG A 247 -2.21 -23.75 7.20
C ARG A 247 -1.08 -23.76 8.22
N TYR A 248 -1.19 -23.00 9.31
CA TYR A 248 -0.19 -23.06 10.37
C TYR A 248 -0.13 -24.44 11.04
N ARG A 249 -1.28 -25.06 11.37
CA ARG A 249 -1.31 -26.41 11.95
C ARG A 249 -0.64 -27.44 11.04
N ALA A 250 -0.95 -27.40 9.75
CA ALA A 250 -0.32 -28.26 8.75
C ALA A 250 1.20 -28.03 8.68
N GLN A 251 1.65 -26.77 8.64
CA GLN A 251 3.09 -26.45 8.63
C GLN A 251 3.82 -26.85 9.91
N VAL A 252 3.17 -26.74 11.07
CA VAL A 252 3.71 -27.24 12.34
C VAL A 252 3.91 -28.75 12.25
N SER A 253 2.88 -29.49 11.84
CA SER A 253 2.96 -30.96 11.68
C SER A 253 4.11 -31.35 10.73
N TYR A 254 4.20 -30.72 9.56
CA TYR A 254 5.29 -30.99 8.60
C TYR A 254 6.67 -30.69 9.19
N ALA A 255 6.81 -29.61 9.95
CA ALA A 255 8.08 -29.25 10.57
C ALA A 255 8.46 -30.20 11.72
N GLU A 256 7.48 -30.71 12.47
CA GLU A 256 7.66 -31.71 13.52
C GLU A 256 8.09 -33.07 12.96
N ASP A 257 7.46 -33.53 11.88
CA ASP A 257 7.85 -34.76 11.17
C ASP A 257 9.28 -34.66 10.61
N ALA A 258 9.62 -33.51 10.02
CA ALA A 258 10.98 -33.23 9.57
C ALA A 258 11.97 -33.19 10.74
N LEU A 259 11.57 -32.68 11.90
CA LEU A 259 12.42 -32.61 13.10
C LEU A 259 12.70 -34.00 13.68
N ALA A 260 11.78 -34.95 13.57
CA ALA A 260 11.97 -36.33 14.04
C ALA A 260 13.14 -37.03 13.33
N THR A 261 13.40 -36.69 12.07
CA THR A 261 14.45 -37.29 11.23
C THR A 261 15.64 -36.38 10.95
N ALA A 262 15.64 -35.14 11.47
CA ALA A 262 16.67 -34.15 11.18
C ALA A 262 18.02 -34.42 11.86
N GLU A 263 19.10 -34.26 11.09
CA GLU A 263 20.48 -34.20 11.60
C GLU A 263 20.68 -32.99 12.55
N LYS A 264 21.64 -33.11 13.48
CA LYS A 264 21.88 -32.12 14.56
C LYS A 264 21.95 -30.67 14.08
N GLY A 265 22.51 -30.41 12.90
CA GLY A 265 22.66 -29.05 12.34
C GLY A 265 21.33 -28.38 11.93
N ASN A 266 20.31 -29.16 11.54
CA ASN A 266 19.03 -28.63 11.05
C ASN A 266 17.94 -28.55 12.13
N ARG A 267 18.12 -29.24 13.26
CA ARG A 267 17.14 -29.28 14.36
C ARG A 267 16.77 -27.90 14.89
N VAL A 268 17.79 -27.07 15.18
CA VAL A 268 17.59 -25.72 15.74
C VAL A 268 16.78 -24.82 14.79
N LYS A 269 16.95 -24.98 13.48
CA LYS A 269 16.18 -24.21 12.48
C LYS A 269 14.71 -24.63 12.47
N LEU A 270 14.44 -25.94 12.52
CA LEU A 270 13.10 -26.50 12.57
C LEU A 270 12.38 -26.13 13.88
N GLU A 271 13.06 -26.26 15.02
CA GLU A 271 12.51 -25.86 16.33
C GLU A 271 12.12 -24.38 16.36
N LYS A 272 12.95 -23.49 15.79
CA LYS A 272 12.61 -22.07 15.64
C LYS A 272 11.40 -21.85 14.73
N ARG A 273 11.28 -22.59 13.62
CA ARG A 273 10.13 -22.51 12.72
C ARG A 273 8.84 -22.96 13.43
N ILE A 274 8.88 -24.11 14.13
CA ILE A 274 7.75 -24.63 14.91
C ILE A 274 7.32 -23.60 15.97
N SER A 275 8.27 -23.07 16.74
CA SER A 275 7.98 -22.05 17.75
C SER A 275 7.35 -20.79 17.15
N LYS A 276 7.84 -20.32 15.99
CA LYS A 276 7.27 -19.17 15.28
C LYS A 276 5.83 -19.45 14.83
N LEU A 277 5.59 -20.60 14.20
CA LEU A 277 4.26 -20.98 13.72
C LEU A 277 3.26 -21.16 14.86
N ASN A 278 3.68 -21.76 15.98
CA ASN A 278 2.83 -21.88 17.17
C ASN A 278 2.49 -20.52 17.80
N ASP A 279 3.44 -19.58 17.81
CA ASP A 279 3.16 -18.19 18.22
C ASP A 279 2.16 -17.51 17.29
N GLN A 280 2.30 -17.69 15.97
CA GLN A 280 1.36 -17.16 14.97
C GLN A 280 -0.03 -17.78 15.09
N LEU A 281 -0.10 -19.10 15.24
CA LEU A 281 -1.36 -19.84 15.40
C LEU A 281 -2.10 -19.39 16.66
N ARG A 282 -1.40 -19.26 17.79
CA ARG A 282 -2.00 -18.78 19.03
C ARG A 282 -2.54 -17.35 18.90
N GLU A 283 -1.76 -16.43 18.32
CA GLU A 283 -2.21 -15.05 18.07
C GLU A 283 -3.42 -15.02 17.11
N ALA A 284 -3.44 -15.87 16.08
CA ALA A 284 -4.56 -15.99 15.15
C ALA A 284 -5.82 -16.59 15.80
N SER A 285 -5.69 -17.51 16.76
CA SER A 285 -6.82 -18.05 17.53
C SER A 285 -7.42 -16.99 18.47
N GLU A 286 -6.59 -16.27 19.22
CA GLU A 286 -7.06 -15.17 20.07
C GLU A 286 -7.72 -14.04 19.26
N PHE A 287 -7.24 -13.81 18.03
CA PHE A 287 -7.84 -12.86 17.10
C PHE A 287 -9.18 -13.34 16.57
N GLU A 288 -9.31 -14.63 16.23
CA GLU A 288 -10.54 -15.24 15.73
C GLU A 288 -11.71 -15.05 16.70
N GLU A 289 -11.49 -15.20 18.00
CA GLU A 289 -12.53 -15.00 19.03
C GLU A 289 -13.11 -13.58 18.99
N LYS A 290 -12.26 -12.57 18.78
CA LYS A 290 -12.68 -11.16 18.66
C LYS A 290 -13.44 -10.93 17.36
N VAL A 291 -12.95 -11.49 16.25
CA VAL A 291 -13.62 -11.38 14.95
C VAL A 291 -14.98 -12.07 15.01
N HIS A 292 -15.09 -13.24 15.66
CA HIS A 292 -16.36 -13.94 15.86
C HIS A 292 -17.39 -13.08 16.59
N HIS A 293 -17.01 -12.49 17.73
CA HIS A 293 -17.92 -11.64 18.50
C HIS A 293 -18.39 -10.42 17.70
N LEU A 294 -17.53 -9.84 16.86
CA LEU A 294 -17.89 -8.72 16.00
C LEU A 294 -18.70 -9.16 14.76
N ALA A 295 -18.43 -10.35 14.21
CA ALA A 295 -19.18 -10.91 13.09
C ALA A 295 -20.65 -11.15 13.46
N ASP A 296 -20.93 -11.67 14.67
CA ASP A 296 -22.29 -11.91 15.15
C ASP A 296 -23.11 -10.60 15.29
N GLN A 297 -22.44 -9.46 15.43
CA GLN A 297 -23.09 -8.15 15.55
C GLN A 297 -23.51 -7.56 14.19
N MET A 298 -22.96 -8.06 13.07
CA MET A 298 -23.27 -7.56 11.72
C MET A 298 -23.23 -6.03 11.64
N ILE A 299 -22.18 -5.43 12.21
CA ILE A 299 -22.08 -3.98 12.40
C ILE A 299 -22.14 -3.28 11.05
N GLU A 300 -23.07 -2.34 10.91
CA GLU A 300 -23.14 -1.45 9.75
C GLU A 300 -22.23 -0.22 9.94
N ILE A 301 -21.70 0.28 8.82
CA ILE A 301 -20.98 1.55 8.77
C ILE A 301 -21.76 2.56 7.93
N ASP A 302 -21.57 3.83 8.22
CA ASP A 302 -22.09 4.94 7.41
C ASP A 302 -20.90 5.82 7.02
N LEU A 303 -20.61 5.96 5.73
CA LEU A 303 -19.47 6.77 5.29
C LEU A 303 -19.57 8.24 5.73
N ASP A 304 -20.78 8.77 5.94
CA ASP A 304 -21.02 10.16 6.37
C ASP A 304 -20.62 10.41 7.84
N ASP A 305 -20.62 9.38 8.69
CA ASP A 305 -20.05 9.44 10.05
C ASP A 305 -18.52 9.71 10.02
N GLY A 306 -17.91 9.47 8.87
CA GLY A 306 -16.49 9.63 8.63
C GLY A 306 -15.64 8.51 9.21
N VAL A 307 -14.40 8.44 8.73
CA VAL A 307 -13.48 7.31 9.01
C VAL A 307 -13.30 7.06 10.51
N LYS A 308 -13.13 8.11 11.33
CA LYS A 308 -12.79 7.93 12.75
C LYS A 308 -13.89 7.23 13.55
N VAL A 309 -15.15 7.57 13.28
CA VAL A 309 -16.30 6.98 13.98
C VAL A 309 -16.45 5.52 13.58
N ASN A 310 -16.39 5.23 12.28
CA ASN A 310 -16.52 3.84 11.81
C ASN A 310 -15.33 2.97 12.23
N TYR A 311 -14.11 3.49 12.17
CA TYR A 311 -12.91 2.74 12.59
C TYR A 311 -12.97 2.33 14.06
N ALA A 312 -13.54 3.19 14.92
CA ALA A 312 -13.68 2.91 16.35
C ALA A 312 -14.61 1.72 16.64
N LYS A 313 -15.56 1.41 15.74
CA LYS A 313 -16.45 0.24 15.87
C LYS A 313 -15.68 -1.09 15.81
N PHE A 314 -14.48 -1.10 15.21
CA PHE A 314 -13.66 -2.31 14.99
C PHE A 314 -12.28 -2.24 15.66
N GLN A 315 -12.11 -1.37 16.67
CA GLN A 315 -10.81 -1.09 17.29
C GLN A 315 -10.08 -2.33 17.88
N ASP A 316 -10.82 -3.39 18.20
CA ASP A 316 -10.26 -4.62 18.79
C ASP A 316 -9.59 -5.54 17.76
N VAL A 317 -9.89 -5.34 16.47
CA VAL A 317 -9.38 -6.16 15.35
C VAL A 317 -8.60 -5.36 14.31
N LEU A 318 -8.77 -4.03 14.28
CA LEU A 318 -8.02 -3.15 13.37
C LEU A 318 -6.71 -2.67 13.97
N ALA A 319 -5.71 -2.49 13.10
CA ALA A 319 -4.43 -1.91 13.45
C ALA A 319 -4.60 -0.50 14.07
N LYS A 320 -3.72 -0.12 15.00
CA LYS A 320 -3.81 1.23 15.59
C LYS A 320 -3.35 2.30 14.59
N ILE A 321 -4.18 3.30 14.37
CA ILE A 321 -3.79 4.52 13.65
C ILE A 321 -2.85 5.33 14.55
N LYS A 322 -1.58 5.47 14.13
CA LYS A 322 -0.54 6.18 14.90
C LYS A 322 -0.47 7.66 14.57
#